data_AF-A0A951CG89-F1
#
_entry.id   AF-A0A951CG89-F1
#
_cell.length_a   1.000
_cell.length_b   1.000
_cell.length_c   1.000
_cell.angle_alpha   90.00
_cell.angle_beta   90.00
_cell.angle_gamma   90.00
#
_symmetry.space_group_name_H-M   'P 1'
#
loop_
_entity.id
_entity.type
_entity.pdbx_description
1 polymer ?
#
loop_
_entity_poly.entity_id
_entity_poly.type
_entity_poly.pdbx_seq_one_letter_code
_entity_poly.pdbx_strand_id
1 'polypeptide(L)'
;EFPSQNPKAVQFGLHPQLAQLEMLVNPTVETLQSDDNLANSGTLEIIPLEQPLTLFVWSKSRVVPVRLTDFSITEEAFDVNLNPIRAKVSLGMRVLSVDDLGFQHPGGRLFMTYLGNKEQLASQAQNVAISVLGLAGLP
;
A
#
# COMPACT_ATOMS: atom_id res chain seq x y z
N GLU A 1 4.92 1.16 -32.69
CA GLU A 1 5.39 1.84 -31.46
C GLU A 1 5.52 3.34 -31.74
N PHE A 2 5.40 4.23 -30.74
CA PHE A 2 5.45 5.69 -30.90
C PHE A 2 6.58 6.34 -30.07
N PRO A 3 7.87 6.17 -30.47
CA PRO A 3 9.02 6.66 -29.70
C PRO A 3 9.05 8.18 -29.56
N SER A 4 8.62 8.92 -30.60
CA SER A 4 8.58 10.38 -30.61
C SER A 4 7.57 10.98 -29.63
N GLN A 5 6.55 10.22 -29.24
CA GLN A 5 5.53 10.63 -28.26
C GLN A 5 5.93 10.24 -26.82
N ASN A 6 6.90 9.33 -26.65
CA ASN A 6 7.29 8.78 -25.35
C ASN A 6 8.82 8.83 -25.15
N PRO A 7 9.47 10.00 -25.25
CA PRO A 7 10.93 10.13 -25.19
C PRO A 7 11.51 9.64 -23.85
N LYS A 8 10.77 9.79 -22.74
CA LYS A 8 11.20 9.30 -21.41
C LYS A 8 11.26 7.78 -21.34
N ALA A 9 10.37 7.07 -22.03
CA ALA A 9 10.39 5.61 -22.07
C ALA A 9 11.58 5.08 -22.87
N VAL A 10 12.00 5.81 -23.91
CA VAL A 10 13.22 5.48 -24.68
C VAL A 10 14.49 5.74 -23.86
N GLN A 11 14.49 6.80 -23.06
CA GLN A 11 15.68 7.19 -22.29
C GLN A 11 15.88 6.37 -21.01
N PHE A 12 14.79 6.02 -20.32
CA PHE A 12 14.85 5.44 -18.97
C PHE A 12 14.04 4.14 -18.81
N GLY A 13 13.38 3.65 -19.87
CA GLY A 13 12.50 2.48 -19.77
C GLY A 13 11.40 2.68 -18.73
N LEU A 14 11.25 1.68 -17.85
CA LEU A 14 10.32 1.64 -16.71
C LEU A 14 10.95 2.15 -15.40
N HIS A 15 12.22 2.56 -15.43
CA HIS A 15 12.96 2.92 -14.22
C HIS A 15 12.28 4.03 -13.40
N PRO A 16 11.71 5.11 -14.00
CA PRO A 16 11.03 6.14 -13.22
C PRO A 16 9.79 5.64 -12.46
N GLN A 17 9.05 4.70 -13.05
CA GLN A 17 7.86 4.11 -12.41
C GLN A 17 8.26 3.19 -11.26
N LEU A 18 9.34 2.41 -11.43
CA LEU A 18 9.90 1.57 -10.37
C LEU A 18 10.40 2.43 -9.19
N ALA A 19 11.13 3.51 -9.48
CA ALA A 19 11.60 4.45 -8.47
C ALA A 19 10.43 5.11 -7.70
N GLN A 20 9.32 5.43 -8.36
CA GLN A 20 8.14 5.98 -7.68
C GLN A 20 7.55 4.99 -6.66
N LEU A 21 7.58 3.68 -6.96
CA LEU A 21 7.12 2.64 -6.03
C LEU A 21 8.10 2.46 -4.87
N GLU A 22 9.40 2.54 -5.11
CA GLU A 22 10.43 2.51 -4.05
C GLU A 22 10.30 3.69 -3.08
N MET A 23 9.89 4.85 -3.56
CA MET A 23 9.63 6.02 -2.71
C MET A 23 8.39 5.86 -1.80
N LEU A 24 7.57 4.82 -1.97
CA LEU A 24 6.49 4.52 -1.02
C LEU A 24 6.99 3.88 0.27
N VAL A 25 8.17 3.23 0.23
CA VAL A 25 8.76 2.56 1.40
C VAL A 25 9.92 3.32 2.01
N ASN A 26 10.52 4.24 1.25
CA ASN A 26 11.66 5.04 1.70
C ASN A 26 11.27 6.49 2.01
N PRO A 27 11.74 7.07 3.13
CA PRO A 27 11.62 8.51 3.35
C PRO A 27 12.47 9.29 2.33
N THR A 28 12.17 10.58 2.15
CA THR A 28 12.96 11.41 1.24
C THR A 28 14.31 11.76 1.87
N VAL A 29 15.27 12.14 1.03
CA VAL A 29 16.61 12.54 1.47
C VAL A 29 16.53 13.75 2.41
N GLU A 30 15.65 14.70 2.12
CA GLU A 30 15.44 15.90 2.94
C GLU A 30 14.97 15.55 4.35
N THR A 31 14.05 14.60 4.48
CA THR A 31 13.59 14.10 5.80
C THR A 31 14.75 13.45 6.56
N LEU A 32 15.50 12.56 5.92
CA LEU A 32 16.64 11.91 6.57
C LEU A 32 17.72 12.91 7.01
N GLN A 33 17.99 13.93 6.21
CA GLN A 33 18.95 14.98 6.54
C GLN A 33 18.43 15.90 7.65
N SER A 34 17.14 16.26 7.67
CA SER A 34 16.58 17.03 8.77
C SER A 34 16.67 16.27 10.09
N ASP A 35 16.42 14.96 10.04
CA ASP A 35 16.46 14.09 11.21
C ASP A 35 17.88 13.96 11.75
N ASP A 36 18.88 13.76 10.87
CA ASP A 36 20.29 13.71 11.28
C ASP A 36 20.74 15.03 11.94
N ASN A 37 20.35 16.17 11.38
CA ASN A 37 20.65 17.47 11.97
C ASN A 37 20.00 17.67 13.35
N LEU A 38 18.75 17.23 13.53
CA LEU A 38 18.03 17.31 14.80
C LEU A 38 18.61 16.34 15.85
N ALA A 39 19.07 15.18 15.41
CA ALA A 39 19.83 14.23 16.21
C ALA A 39 21.11 14.88 16.75
N ASN A 40 21.87 15.50 15.84
CA ASN A 40 23.13 16.16 16.14
C ASN A 40 22.95 17.41 17.04
N SER A 41 21.77 18.04 17.02
CA SER A 41 21.43 19.15 17.94
C SER A 41 20.91 18.70 19.30
N GLY A 42 20.91 17.39 19.60
CA GLY A 42 20.46 16.85 20.89
C GLY A 42 18.96 17.01 21.14
N THR A 43 18.17 17.27 20.09
CA THR A 43 16.73 17.56 20.16
C THR A 43 15.91 16.43 19.52
N LEU A 44 16.49 15.23 19.33
CA LEU A 44 15.75 14.12 18.73
C LEU A 44 14.58 13.71 19.62
N GLU A 45 13.40 14.21 19.29
CA GLU A 45 12.14 13.79 19.89
C GLU A 45 11.80 12.40 19.33
N ILE A 46 11.60 11.41 20.21
CA ILE A 46 11.24 10.02 19.85
C ILE A 46 9.75 9.97 19.46
N ILE A 47 9.31 10.83 18.55
CA ILE A 47 7.99 10.69 17.93
C ILE A 47 8.21 9.87 16.65
N PRO A 48 7.47 8.76 16.46
CA PRO A 48 7.49 8.04 15.20
C PRO A 48 7.09 8.97 14.06
N LEU A 49 7.95 9.06 13.05
CA LEU A 49 7.62 9.76 11.80
C LEU A 49 6.31 9.17 11.24
N GLU A 50 5.28 10.00 11.09
CA GLU A 50 4.07 9.58 10.41
C GLU A 50 4.38 9.37 8.93
N GLN A 51 4.46 8.11 8.52
CA GLN A 51 4.64 7.75 7.12
C GLN A 51 3.39 8.15 6.31
N PRO A 52 3.55 8.55 5.03
CA PRO A 52 2.41 8.82 4.18
C PRO A 52 1.41 7.66 4.16
N LEU A 53 0.14 7.98 4.41
CA LEU A 53 -0.92 6.97 4.41
C LEU A 53 -1.10 6.40 2.99
N THR A 54 -0.74 5.12 2.81
CA THR A 54 -0.92 4.42 1.54
C THR A 54 -2.31 3.78 1.47
N LEU A 55 -3.00 3.96 0.35
CA LEU A 55 -4.32 3.37 0.10
C LEU A 55 -4.23 2.34 -1.03
N PHE A 56 -4.76 1.15 -0.76
CA PHE A 56 -4.96 0.13 -1.79
C PHE A 56 -6.37 0.21 -2.34
N VAL A 57 -6.48 0.53 -3.62
CA VAL A 57 -7.75 0.66 -4.35
C VAL A 57 -7.90 -0.54 -5.29
N TRP A 58 -8.71 -1.51 -4.90
CA TRP A 58 -9.03 -2.67 -5.74
C TRP A 58 -10.24 -2.42 -6.64
N SER A 59 -11.21 -1.63 -6.14
CA SER A 59 -12.42 -1.24 -6.88
C SER A 59 -13.08 -0.06 -6.17
N LYS A 60 -14.18 0.45 -6.73
CA LYS A 60 -14.98 1.51 -6.10
C LYS A 60 -15.45 1.16 -4.67
N SER A 61 -15.67 -0.12 -4.37
CA SER A 61 -16.16 -0.59 -3.07
C SER A 61 -15.07 -1.18 -2.16
N ARG A 62 -13.83 -1.30 -2.64
CA ARG A 62 -12.72 -1.89 -1.91
C ARG A 62 -11.51 -0.95 -1.96
N VAL A 63 -11.54 0.01 -1.04
CA VAL A 63 -10.45 0.94 -0.74
C VAL A 63 -10.06 0.72 0.71
N VAL A 64 -8.79 0.41 0.97
CA VAL A 64 -8.30 0.12 2.32
C VAL A 64 -6.98 0.83 2.60
N PRO A 65 -6.78 1.35 3.83
CA PRO A 65 -5.47 1.81 4.26
C PRO A 65 -4.55 0.61 4.43
N VAL A 66 -3.34 0.70 3.88
CA VAL A 66 -2.35 -0.37 3.94
C VAL A 66 -0.98 0.16 4.35
N ARG A 67 -0.19 -0.70 4.98
CA ARG A 67 1.25 -0.54 5.15
C ARG A 67 1.95 -1.58 4.30
N LEU A 68 2.96 -1.17 3.55
CA LEU A 68 3.81 -2.09 2.82
C LEU A 68 4.69 -2.84 3.84
N THR A 69 4.67 -4.17 3.77
CA THR A 69 5.51 -5.05 4.61
C THR A 69 6.71 -5.57 3.84
N ASP A 70 6.51 -5.84 2.55
CA ASP A 70 7.52 -6.43 1.68
C ASP A 70 7.48 -5.74 0.32
N PHE A 71 8.65 -5.47 -0.23
CA PHE A 71 8.81 -4.83 -1.53
C PHE A 71 9.94 -5.50 -2.29
N SER A 72 9.64 -6.02 -3.49
CA SER A 72 10.62 -6.68 -4.35
C SER A 72 10.36 -6.33 -5.81
N ILE A 73 11.43 -5.97 -6.52
CA ILE A 73 11.44 -5.77 -7.97
C ILE A 73 12.34 -6.83 -8.59
N THR A 74 11.85 -7.51 -9.62
CA THR A 74 12.64 -8.39 -10.48
C THR A 74 12.61 -7.84 -11.90
N GLU A 75 13.74 -7.35 -12.40
CA GLU A 75 13.88 -6.85 -13.76
C GLU A 75 14.17 -8.01 -14.71
N GLU A 76 13.34 -8.16 -15.75
CA GLU A 76 13.33 -9.35 -16.60
C GLU A 76 13.89 -9.08 -18.01
N ALA A 77 13.81 -7.84 -18.49
CA ALA A 77 14.31 -7.48 -19.82
C ALA A 77 14.77 -6.03 -19.85
N PHE A 78 15.77 -5.78 -20.69
CA PHE A 78 16.45 -4.50 -20.81
C PHE A 78 16.57 -4.04 -22.27
N ASP A 79 16.65 -2.73 -22.49
CA ASP A 79 17.02 -2.16 -23.79
C ASP A 79 18.54 -2.15 -24.03
N VAL A 80 18.99 -1.60 -25.16
CA VAL A 80 20.43 -1.50 -25.52
C VAL A 80 21.25 -0.64 -24.56
N ASN A 81 20.60 0.25 -23.80
CA ASN A 81 21.21 1.12 -22.81
C ASN A 81 21.03 0.56 -21.38
N LEU A 82 20.60 -0.71 -21.26
CA LEU A 82 20.33 -1.39 -19.99
C LEU A 82 19.21 -0.75 -19.15
N ASN A 83 18.27 -0.06 -19.78
CA ASN A 83 17.06 0.38 -19.09
C ASN A 83 16.07 -0.77 -18.98
N PRO A 84 15.43 -1.00 -17.82
CA PRO A 84 14.45 -2.06 -17.67
C PRO A 84 13.22 -1.75 -18.53
N ILE A 85 12.87 -2.65 -19.43
CA ILE A 85 11.65 -2.56 -20.27
C ILE A 85 10.57 -3.54 -19.82
N ARG A 86 10.93 -4.48 -18.94
CA ARG A 86 10.00 -5.38 -18.26
C ARG A 86 10.51 -5.66 -16.85
N ALA A 87 9.62 -5.54 -15.88
CA ALA A 87 9.88 -5.91 -14.50
C ALA A 87 8.63 -6.52 -13.86
N LYS A 88 8.85 -7.42 -12.91
CA LYS A 88 7.83 -7.96 -12.02
C LYS A 88 8.00 -7.33 -10.65
N VAL A 89 6.95 -6.66 -10.17
CA VAL A 89 6.92 -6.07 -8.83
C VAL A 89 6.07 -6.95 -7.92
N SER A 90 6.61 -7.30 -6.76
CA SER A 90 5.92 -8.05 -5.71
C SER A 90 5.79 -7.18 -4.46
N LEU A 91 4.55 -7.02 -3.98
CA LEU A 91 4.20 -6.18 -2.84
C LEU A 91 3.51 -7.02 -1.75
N GLY A 92 4.10 -7.05 -0.56
CA GLY A 92 3.44 -7.47 0.67
C GLY A 92 2.74 -6.27 1.31
N MET A 93 1.46 -6.41 1.62
CA MET A 93 0.67 -5.33 2.20
C MET A 93 -0.13 -5.84 3.40
N ARG A 94 -0.09 -5.09 4.50
CA ARG A 94 -0.96 -5.30 5.66
C ARG A 94 -2.00 -4.20 5.74
N VAL A 95 -3.26 -4.57 5.88
CA VAL A 95 -4.35 -3.61 6.12
C VAL A 95 -4.18 -2.99 7.50
N LEU A 96 -4.28 -1.66 7.57
CA LEU A 96 -4.26 -0.91 8.82
C LEU A 96 -5.67 -0.81 9.39
N SER A 97 -5.79 -1.12 10.68
CA SER A 97 -7.06 -1.12 11.41
C SER A 97 -7.18 0.10 12.33
N VAL A 98 -8.31 0.20 13.04
CA VAL A 98 -8.47 1.18 14.11
C VAL A 98 -7.53 0.96 15.29
N ASP A 99 -7.02 -0.27 15.48
CA ASP A 99 -6.02 -0.55 16.52
C ASP A 99 -4.64 0.03 16.15
N ASP A 100 -4.37 0.16 14.85
CA ASP A 100 -3.11 0.72 14.35
C ASP A 100 -3.11 2.25 14.28
N LEU A 101 -4.26 2.84 13.93
CA LEU A 101 -4.39 4.26 13.58
C LEU A 101 -5.26 5.07 14.54
N GLY A 102 -6.09 4.40 15.36
CA GLY A 102 -7.13 5.03 16.14
C GLY A 102 -8.35 5.49 15.31
N PHE A 103 -9.44 5.80 16.00
CA PHE A 103 -10.69 6.24 15.37
C PHE A 103 -10.64 7.68 14.82
N GLN A 104 -9.76 8.53 15.36
CA GLN A 104 -9.66 9.94 14.96
C GLN A 104 -8.86 10.12 13.67
N HIS A 105 -7.94 9.20 13.37
CA HIS A 105 -7.10 9.29 12.18
C HIS A 105 -7.91 9.05 10.89
N PRO A 106 -7.68 9.79 9.79
CA PRO A 106 -8.38 9.60 8.52
C PRO A 106 -8.34 8.15 8.01
N GLY A 107 -7.20 7.47 8.15
CA GLY A 107 -7.07 6.06 7.76
C GLY A 107 -7.94 5.12 8.61
N GLY A 108 -8.12 5.38 9.92
CA GLY A 108 -9.02 4.60 10.75
C GLY A 108 -10.48 4.73 10.29
N ARG A 109 -10.91 5.94 9.92
CA ARG A 109 -12.25 6.18 9.33
C ARG A 109 -12.46 5.48 7.99
N LEU A 110 -11.43 5.43 7.15
CA LEU A 110 -11.46 4.68 5.89
C LEU A 110 -11.62 3.17 6.14
N PHE A 111 -10.88 2.63 7.12
CA PHE A 111 -11.02 1.23 7.50
C PHE A 111 -12.43 0.91 8.02
N MET A 112 -13.03 1.77 8.85
CA MET A 112 -14.40 1.57 9.35
C MET A 112 -15.44 1.57 8.21
N THR A 113 -15.31 2.48 7.24
CA THR A 113 -16.17 2.49 6.05
C THR A 113 -16.02 1.19 5.26
N TYR A 114 -14.79 0.74 5.04
CA TYR A 114 -14.51 -0.52 4.37
C TYR A 114 -15.10 -1.72 5.11
N LEU A 115 -14.95 -1.77 6.44
CA LEU A 115 -15.46 -2.86 7.27
C LEU A 115 -16.99 -2.92 7.21
N GLY A 116 -17.69 -1.79 7.34
CA GLY A 116 -19.16 -1.74 7.22
C GLY A 116 -19.66 -2.18 5.84
N ASN A 117 -18.99 -1.78 4.76
CA ASN A 117 -19.31 -2.28 3.41
C ASN A 117 -19.11 -3.80 3.31
N LYS A 118 -18.07 -4.33 3.96
CA LYS A 118 -17.79 -5.76 3.98
C LYS A 118 -18.85 -6.53 4.78
N GLU A 119 -19.33 -5.98 5.90
CA GLU A 119 -20.44 -6.55 6.68
C GLU A 119 -21.74 -6.60 5.86
N GLN A 120 -22.06 -5.52 5.14
CA GLN A 120 -23.22 -5.47 4.24
C GLN A 120 -23.15 -6.50 3.11
N LEU A 121 -21.95 -6.77 2.58
CA LEU A 121 -21.76 -7.83 1.58
C LEU A 121 -21.84 -9.22 2.21
N ALA A 122 -21.29 -9.38 3.41
CA ALA A 122 -21.35 -10.65 4.14
C ALA A 122 -22.79 -11.04 4.48
N SER A 123 -23.67 -10.07 4.80
CA SER A 123 -25.08 -10.34 5.08
C SER A 123 -25.89 -10.76 3.86
N GLN A 124 -25.40 -10.47 2.64
CA GLN A 124 -26.02 -10.92 1.38
C GLN A 124 -25.59 -12.34 1.00
N ALA A 125 -24.52 -12.87 1.59
CA ALA A 125 -24.15 -14.26 1.38
C ALA A 125 -25.27 -15.16 1.92
N GLN A 126 -25.63 -16.19 1.17
CA GLN A 126 -26.60 -17.18 1.64
C GLN A 126 -26.03 -17.84 2.90
N ASN A 127 -26.60 -17.48 4.06
CA ASN A 127 -26.41 -18.24 5.28
C ASN A 127 -27.04 -19.60 5.05
N VAL A 128 -26.22 -20.63 4.83
CA VAL A 128 -26.68 -22.01 4.95
C VAL A 128 -27.17 -22.14 6.38
N ALA A 129 -28.50 -22.18 6.53
CA ALA A 129 -29.12 -22.21 7.85
C ALA A 129 -28.52 -23.38 8.65
N ILE A 130 -28.29 -23.19 9.94
CA ILE A 130 -27.79 -24.22 10.86
C ILE A 130 -28.69 -25.48 10.80
N SER A 131 -29.95 -25.31 10.38
CA SER A 131 -30.89 -26.38 10.06
C SER A 131 -30.50 -27.27 8.87
N VAL A 132 -29.78 -26.76 7.88
CA VAL A 132 -29.22 -27.55 6.76
C VAL A 132 -28.02 -28.39 7.22
N LEU A 133 -27.33 -27.97 8.29
CA LEU A 133 -26.24 -28.72 8.93
C LEU A 133 -26.74 -29.73 9.98
N GLY A 134 -28.07 -29.92 10.12
CA GLY A 134 -28.67 -30.89 11.03
C GLY A 134 -28.59 -30.52 12.52
N LEU A 135 -28.12 -29.32 12.84
CA LEU A 135 -28.04 -28.82 14.21
C LEU A 135 -29.35 -28.08 14.55
N ALA A 136 -30.24 -28.73 15.29
CA ALA A 136 -31.56 -28.19 15.64
C ALA A 136 -31.56 -27.16 16.79
N GLY A 137 -30.40 -26.61 17.16
CA GLY A 137 -30.24 -25.65 18.26
C GLY A 137 -29.02 -25.96 19.12
N LEU A 138 -28.47 -24.93 19.77
CA LEU A 138 -27.52 -25.10 20.88
C LEU A 138 -28.29 -25.70 22.09
N PRO A 139 -27.65 -26.57 22.91
CA PRO A 139 -28.29 -27.18 24.08
C PRO A 139 -28.80 -26.14 25.10
#